data_AF-A0A7D7WFB2-F1
#
_entry.id   AF-A0A7D7WFB2-F1
#
_cell.length_a   1.000
_cell.length_b   1.000
_cell.length_c   1.000
_cell.angle_alpha   90.00
_cell.angle_beta   90.00
_cell.angle_gamma   90.00
#
_symmetry.space_group_name_H-M   'P 1'
#
loop_
_entity.id
_entity.type
_entity.pdbx_description
1 polymer ?
#
loop_
_entity_poly.entity_id
_entity_poly.type
_entity_poly.pdbx_seq_one_letter_code
_entity_poly.pdbx_strand_id
1 'polypeptide(L)' 'MVPDFAFLSKTRHIIGRGGGFYGIFLQRGFFLKVGVCFDFRIFNFVTFCSDDIKLGFVLSGGVKVFYFCE' A
#
# COMPACT_ATOMS: atom_id res chain seq x y z
N MET A 1 4.36 9.00 -3.46
CA MET A 1 5.02 8.12 -2.48
C MET A 1 4.12 8.09 -1.26
N VAL A 2 3.62 6.92 -0.86
CA VAL A 2 2.65 6.82 0.24
C VAL A 2 3.35 6.28 1.49
N PRO A 3 3.48 7.07 2.56
CA PRO A 3 4.01 6.60 3.83
C PRO A 3 2.88 5.94 4.64
N ASP A 4 3.01 4.64 4.92
CA ASP A 4 2.01 3.89 5.67
C ASP A 4 2.58 3.08 6.84
N PHE A 5 1.66 2.64 7.69
CA PHE A 5 1.97 1.87 8.89
C PHE A 5 2.29 0.41 8.55
N ALA A 6 1.52 -0.19 7.64
CA ALA A 6 1.67 -1.57 7.22
C ALA A 6 1.26 -1.76 5.75
N PHE A 7 1.92 -2.70 5.08
CA PHE A 7 1.69 -3.05 3.67
C PHE A 7 1.32 -4.51 3.55
N LEU A 8 0.31 -4.81 2.73
CA LEU A 8 -0.18 -6.16 2.54
C LEU A 8 0.39 -6.76 1.26
N SER A 9 1.27 -7.77 1.42
CA SER A 9 2.01 -8.36 0.30
C SER A 9 1.11 -9.04 -0.74
N LYS A 10 0.06 -9.73 -0.28
CA LYS A 10 -0.83 -10.53 -1.16
C LYS A 10 -1.86 -9.70 -1.92
N THR A 11 -2.47 -8.72 -1.27
CA THR A 11 -3.60 -7.98 -1.84
C THR A 11 -3.26 -6.53 -2.19
N ARG A 12 -2.02 -6.10 -1.89
CA ARG A 12 -1.47 -4.77 -2.17
C ARG A 12 -2.19 -3.61 -1.49
N HIS A 13 -2.92 -3.89 -0.41
CA HIS A 13 -3.56 -2.85 0.40
C HIS A 13 -2.57 -2.22 1.36
N ILE A 14 -2.84 -0.96 1.71
CA ILE A 14 -2.11 -0.20 2.72
C ILE A 14 -2.97 0.05 3.93
N ILE A 15 -2.31 0.10 5.08
CA ILE A 15 -2.93 0.53 6.33
C ILE A 15 -2.23 1.81 6.75
N GLY A 16 -2.96 2.91 6.61
CA GLY A 16 -2.53 4.22 7.08
C GLY A 16 -2.73 4.38 8.58
N ARG A 17 -2.47 5.60 9.08
CA ARG A 17 -2.62 5.94 10.52
C ARG A 17 -4.08 6.15 10.97
N GLY A 18 -5.08 5.69 10.21
CA GLY A 18 -6.50 5.79 10.56
C GLY A 18 -7.22 7.10 10.21
N GLY A 19 -6.57 8.05 9.53
CA GLY A 19 -7.17 9.34 9.17
C GLY A 19 -7.87 9.40 7.80
N GLY A 20 -7.82 8.34 6.99
CA GLY A 20 -8.51 8.27 5.68
C GLY A 20 -8.01 9.23 4.59
N PHE A 21 -7.09 10.16 4.89
CA PHE A 21 -6.62 11.21 3.96
C PHE A 21 -6.11 10.66 2.63
N TYR A 22 -5.21 9.68 2.66
CA TYR A 22 -4.68 9.07 1.45
C TYR A 22 -5.80 8.36 0.69
N GLY A 23 -6.69 7.65 1.40
CA GLY A 23 -7.91 7.00 0.87
C GLY A 23 -8.67 7.90 -0.08
N ILE A 24 -9.10 9.03 0.47
CA ILE A 24 -9.91 10.02 -0.25
C ILE A 24 -9.09 10.71 -1.36
N PHE A 25 -7.82 11.02 -1.12
CA PHE A 25 -7.00 11.74 -2.08
C PHE A 25 -6.64 10.90 -3.30
N LEU A 26 -6.24 9.64 -3.09
CA LEU A 26 -5.75 8.74 -4.14
C LEU A 26 -6.86 8.04 -4.93
N GLN A 27 -8.12 8.16 -4.49
CA GLN A 27 -9.30 7.76 -5.26
C GLN A 27 -9.69 8.82 -6.32
N ARG A 28 -9.27 10.08 -6.15
CA ARG A 28 -9.68 11.20 -7.03
C ARG A 28 -9.00 11.24 -8.40
N GLY A 29 -8.04 10.36 -8.67
CA GLY A 29 -7.30 10.38 -9.92
C GLY A 29 -6.50 9.11 -10.18
N PHE A 30 -6.05 8.97 -11.43
CA PHE A 30 -5.20 7.87 -11.86
C PHE A 30 -3.74 8.21 -11.53
N PHE A 31 -3.24 7.71 -10.40
CA PHE A 31 -1.87 7.93 -9.95
C PHE A 31 -1.10 6.62 -9.93
N LEU A 32 0.19 6.68 -10.27
CA LEU A 32 1.10 5.60 -9.94
C LEU A 32 1.31 5.57 -8.42
N LYS A 33 0.81 4.52 -7.76
CA LYS A 33 0.85 4.37 -6.30
C LYS A 33 2.01 3.47 -5.90
N VAL A 34 3.04 4.08 -5.32
CA VAL A 34 4.23 3.38 -4.80
C VAL A 34 4.29 3.52 -3.29
N GLY A 35 4.27 2.38 -2.60
CA GLY A 35 4.49 2.25 -1.17
C GLY A 35 5.96 2.05 -0.85
N VAL A 36 6.43 2.65 0.24
CA VAL A 36 7.81 2.43 0.71
C VAL A 36 7.78 2.08 2.19
N CYS A 37 8.39 0.96 2.55
CA CYS A 37 8.39 0.46 3.91
C CYS A 37 9.64 -0.34 4.26
N PHE A 38 9.76 -0.70 5.54
CA PHE A 38 10.70 -1.72 5.98
C PHE A 38 10.04 -3.10 5.92
N ASP A 39 10.85 -4.16 5.82
CA ASP A 39 10.37 -5.54 5.66
C ASP A 39 9.45 -5.99 6.81
N PHE A 40 9.72 -5.53 8.05
CA PHE A 40 8.90 -5.85 9.22
C PHE A 40 7.49 -5.24 9.19
N ARG A 41 7.21 -4.34 8.25
CA ARG A 41 5.87 -3.75 8.03
C ARG A 41 5.11 -4.47 6.92
N ILE A 42 5.68 -5.51 6.32
CA ILE A 42 5.04 -6.34 5.31
C ILE A 42 4.32 -7.50 6.02
N PHE A 43 3.00 -7.53 5.90
CA PHE A 43 2.17 -8.57 6.52
C PHE A 43 1.56 -9.49 5.46
N ASN A 44 1.31 -10.74 5.87
CA ASN A 44 0.63 -11.74 5.03
C ASN A 44 -0.89 -11.56 4.99
N PHE A 45 -1.46 -11.09 6.09
CA PHE A 45 -2.90 -10.89 6.24
C PHE A 45 -3.18 -9.76 7.22
N VAL A 46 -4.08 -8.86 6.83
CA VAL A 46 -4.75 -7.89 7.69
C VAL A 46 -6.15 -7.66 7.12
N THR A 47 -7.11 -7.32 7.96
CA THR A 47 -8.46 -6.92 7.55
C THR A 47 -8.42 -5.63 6.74
N PHE A 48 -8.96 -5.65 5.52
CA PHE A 48 -9.13 -4.49 4.64
C PHE A 48 -10.57 -4.44 4.12
N CYS A 49 -11.04 -3.25 3.76
CA CYS A 49 -12.32 -3.00 3.10
C CYS A 49 -12.13 -2.88 1.58
N SER A 50 -13.21 -3.07 0.81
CA SER A 50 -13.18 -2.90 -0.66
C SER A 50 -12.79 -1.49 -1.11
N ASP A 51 -13.02 -0.50 -0.25
CA ASP A 51 -12.71 0.92 -0.53
C ASP A 51 -11.26 1.30 -0.17
N ASP A 52 -10.51 0.38 0.44
CA ASP A 52 -9.11 0.61 0.80
C ASP A 52 -8.24 0.72 -0.44
N ILE A 53 -7.19 1.52 -0.34
CA ILE A 53 -6.31 1.79 -1.47
C ILE A 53 -5.44 0.57 -1.75
N LYS A 54 -5.43 0.16 -3.03
CA LYS A 54 -4.41 -0.71 -3.59
C LYS A 54 -3.26 0.08 -4.17
N LEU A 55 -2.05 -0.42 -3.93
CA LEU A 55 -0.83 0.07 -4.55
C LEU A 55 -0.52 -0.67 -5.84
N GLY A 56 0.23 0.00 -6.71
CA GLY A 56 0.91 -0.65 -7.82
C GLY A 56 2.12 -1.42 -7.32
N PHE A 57 3.05 -0.74 -6.62
CA PHE A 57 4.35 -1.32 -6.23
C PHE A 57 4.71 -1.02 -4.76
N VAL A 58 5.49 -1.91 -4.14
CA VAL A 58 6.04 -1.72 -2.78
C VAL A 58 7.55 -1.88 -2.82
N LEU A 59 8.28 -0.84 -2.39
CA LEU A 59 9.73 -0.88 -2.23
C LEU A 59 10.08 -1.12 -0.76
N SER A 60 10.89 -2.13 -0.51
CA SER A 60 11.44 -2.39 0.82
C SER A 60 12.95 -2.45 0.82
N GLY A 61 13.55 -2.15 1.98
CA GLY A 61 15.00 -1.98 2.15
C GLY A 61 15.82 -3.24 1.83
N GLY A 62 15.29 -4.43 2.11
CA GLY A 62 15.96 -5.70 1.79
C GLY A 62 15.49 -6.35 0.48
N VAL A 63 14.27 -6.05 0.02
CA VAL A 63 13.66 -6.71 -1.14
C VAL A 63 12.90 -5.70 -1.99
N LYS A 64 13.28 -5.59 -3.27
CA LYS A 64 12.45 -4.92 -4.28
C LYS A 64 11.32 -5.87 -4.67
N VAL A 65 10.13 -5.68 -4.10
CA VAL A 65 8.96 -6.49 -4.43
C VAL A 65 8.16 -5.80 -5.53
N PHE A 66 8.39 -6.19 -6.78
CA PHE A 66 7.66 -5.67 -7.93
C PHE A 66 6.38 -6.49 -8.16
N TYR A 67 5.23 -5.91 -7.85
CA TYR A 67 3.95 -6.47 -8.24
C TYR A 67 3.41 -5.66 -9.42
N PHE A 68 3.50 -6.18 -10.65
CA PHE A 68 2.87 -5.53 -11.80
C PHE A 68 1.35 -5.68 -11.73
N CYS A 69 0.62 -4.66 -12.16
CA CYS A 69 -0.81 -4.73 -12.43
C CYS A 69 -0.97 -4.57 -13.94
N GLU A 70 -1.64 -5.52 -14.58
CA GLU A 70 -2.41 -5.23 -15.79
C GLU A 70 -3.72 -4.52 -15.40
#